data_AF-A0A1A7WQP4-F1
#
_entry.id   AF-A0A1A7WQP4-F1
#
_cell.length_a   1.000
_cell.length_b   1.000
_cell.length_c   1.000
_cell.angle_alpha   90.00
_cell.angle_beta   90.00
_cell.angle_gamma   90.00
#
_symmetry.space_group_name_H-M   'P 1'
#
loop_
_entity.id
_entity.type
_entity.pdbx_description
1 polymer ?
#
loop_
_entity_poly.entity_id
_entity_poly.type
_entity_poly.pdbx_seq_one_letter_code
_entity_poly.pdbx_strand_id
1 'polypeptide(L)'
;VAKRRLIEENREKRKKEEIVKTLQTRPEPTVDEWDLIHLVTEAHRHTNAQGAQWKQKRKFLPDKIGQSPVTPTSDRDKVDLEAFSEFTKIITPAITRVVDFA
;
A
#
# COMPACT_ATOMS: atom_id res chain seq x y z
N VAL A 1 44.78 -0.30 12.17
CA VAL A 1 43.43 -0.79 12.51
C VAL A 1 42.57 0.28 13.19
N ALA A 2 43.08 1.00 14.20
CA ALA A 2 42.36 2.07 14.91
C ALA A 2 41.85 3.23 14.01
N LYS A 3 42.69 3.75 13.10
CA LYS A 3 42.30 4.84 12.18
C LYS A 3 41.11 4.48 11.27
N ARG A 4 41.01 3.21 10.83
CA ARG A 4 39.88 2.76 9.99
C ARG A 4 38.56 2.72 10.77
N ARG A 5 38.59 2.26 12.03
CA ARG A 5 37.41 2.30 12.91
C ARG A 5 36.95 3.72 13.20
N LEU A 6 37.89 4.62 13.46
CA LEU A 6 37.58 6.04 13.71
C LEU A 6 36.94 6.74 12.50
N ILE A 7 37.35 6.39 11.27
CA ILE A 7 36.75 6.93 10.05
C ILE A 7 35.30 6.43 9.90
N GLU A 8 35.05 5.15 10.17
CA GLU A 8 33.71 4.57 10.07
C GLU A 8 32.76 5.16 11.12
N GLU A 9 33.22 5.30 12.37
CA GLU A 9 32.44 5.92 13.44
C GLU A 9 32.08 7.38 13.13
N ASN A 10 33.01 8.16 12.58
CA ASN A 10 32.74 9.53 12.17
C ASN A 10 31.78 9.61 10.97
N ARG A 11 31.85 8.66 10.04
CA ARG A 11 30.94 8.58 8.89
C ARG A 11 29.51 8.28 9.34
N GLU A 12 29.35 7.33 10.26
CA GLU A 12 28.06 6.99 10.85
C GLU A 12 27.50 8.14 11.71
N LYS A 13 28.35 8.82 12.48
CA LYS A 13 27.96 10.01 13.24
C LYS A 13 27.48 11.13 12.32
N ARG A 14 28.21 11.44 11.25
CA ARG A 14 27.84 12.45 10.26
C ARG A 14 26.52 12.10 9.54
N LYS A 15 26.33 10.83 9.18
CA LYS A 15 25.10 10.36 8.55
C LYS A 15 23.88 10.53 9.46
N LYS A 16 24.02 10.23 10.76
CA LYS A 16 22.97 10.47 11.76
C LYS A 16 22.68 11.95 11.94
N GLU A 17 23.71 12.79 12.02
CA GLU A 17 23.56 14.25 12.13
C GLU A 17 22.92 14.87 10.88
N GLU A 18 23.27 14.40 9.68
CA GLU A 18 22.65 14.82 8.41
C GLU A 18 21.17 14.40 8.36
N ILE A 19 20.83 13.18 8.79
CA ILE A 19 19.43 12.74 8.89
C ILE A 19 18.64 13.65 9.87
N VAL A 20 19.17 13.89 11.07
CA VAL A 20 18.52 14.76 12.06
C VAL A 20 18.36 16.19 11.51
N LYS A 21 19.36 16.71 10.81
CA LYS A 21 19.29 18.03 10.18
C LYS A 21 18.24 18.10 9.08
N THR A 22 18.16 17.08 8.22
CA THR A 22 17.11 16.99 7.18
C THR A 22 15.71 16.84 7.77
N LEU A 23 15.58 16.18 8.93
CA LEU A 23 14.32 16.10 9.67
C LEU A 23 13.94 17.46 10.29
N GLN A 24 14.91 18.24 10.75
CA GLN A 24 14.68 19.59 11.28
C GLN A 24 14.33 20.63 10.20
N THR A 25 14.70 20.42 8.93
CA THR A 25 14.49 21.38 7.84
C THR A 25 13.37 21.02 6.88
N ARG A 26 12.64 19.92 7.11
CA ARG A 26 11.53 19.56 6.23
C ARG A 26 10.36 20.52 6.50
N PRO A 27 9.87 21.25 5.50
CA PRO A 27 8.71 22.12 5.70
C PRO A 27 7.50 21.28 6.09
N GLU A 28 6.75 21.75 7.08
CA GLU A 28 5.42 21.23 7.39
C GLU A 28 4.42 21.67 6.32
N PRO A 29 3.31 20.94 6.13
CA PRO A 29 2.25 21.40 5.25
C PRO A 29 1.74 22.77 5.70
N THR A 30 1.45 23.63 4.73
CA THR A 30 0.73 24.89 4.92
C THR A 30 -0.71 24.64 5.39
N VAL A 31 -1.40 25.70 5.82
CA VAL A 31 -2.82 25.58 6.25
C VAL A 31 -3.68 25.00 5.13
N ASP A 32 -3.56 25.52 3.91
CA ASP A 32 -4.32 25.05 2.75
C ASP A 32 -4.00 23.58 2.42
N GLU A 33 -2.73 23.17 2.55
CA GLU A 33 -2.33 21.77 2.37
C GLU A 33 -2.88 20.88 3.49
N TRP A 34 -2.95 21.35 4.74
CA TRP A 34 -3.56 20.62 5.85
C TRP A 34 -5.06 20.43 5.66
N ASP A 35 -5.76 21.43 5.13
CA ASP A 35 -7.19 21.33 4.80
C ASP A 35 -7.41 20.31 3.69
N LEU A 36 -6.56 20.32 2.65
CA LEU A 36 -6.58 19.31 1.59
C LEU A 36 -6.26 17.91 2.12
N ILE A 37 -5.25 17.78 2.97
CA ILE A 37 -4.87 16.51 3.61
C ILE A 37 -6.04 15.96 4.44
N HIS A 38 -6.71 16.81 5.23
CA HIS A 38 -7.88 16.38 6.00
C HIS A 38 -9.02 15.93 5.08
N LEU A 39 -9.35 16.73 4.06
CA LEU A 39 -10.42 16.42 3.11
C LEU A 39 -10.19 15.06 2.44
N VAL A 40 -9.01 14.83 1.87
CA VAL A 40 -8.71 13.58 1.15
C VAL A 40 -8.61 12.39 2.10
N THR A 41 -8.12 12.60 3.32
CA THR A 41 -8.05 11.54 4.34
C THR A 41 -9.46 11.10 4.75
N GLU A 42 -10.36 12.04 5.00
CA GLU A 42 -11.74 11.72 5.37
C GLU A 42 -12.50 11.08 4.20
N ALA A 43 -12.35 11.56 2.97
CA ALA A 43 -12.94 10.93 1.79
C ALA A 43 -12.46 9.47 1.65
N HIS A 44 -11.16 9.22 1.84
CA HIS A 44 -10.61 7.86 1.82
C HIS A 44 -11.15 6.99 2.95
N ARG A 45 -11.24 7.51 4.18
CA ARG A 45 -11.73 6.75 5.34
C ARG A 45 -13.19 6.34 5.19
N HIS A 46 -14.04 7.20 4.61
CA HIS A 46 -15.45 6.90 4.40
C HIS A 46 -15.70 5.89 3.27
N THR A 47 -14.83 5.87 2.26
CA THR A 47 -14.97 5.01 1.08
C THR A 47 -14.13 3.74 1.16
N ASN A 48 -13.19 3.62 2.09
CA ASN A 48 -12.40 2.40 2.26
C ASN A 48 -13.19 1.32 3.02
N ALA A 49 -13.29 0.12 2.43
CA ALA A 49 -14.07 -0.97 3.00
C ALA A 49 -13.45 -1.52 4.29
N GLN A 50 -14.29 -1.77 5.30
CA GLN A 50 -13.95 -2.44 6.57
C GLN A 50 -12.97 -1.70 7.50
N GLY A 51 -12.31 -0.63 7.03
CA GLY A 51 -11.43 0.23 7.82
C GLY A 51 -10.40 -0.56 8.64
N ALA A 52 -10.21 -0.18 9.91
CA ALA A 52 -9.24 -0.82 10.81
C ALA A 52 -9.56 -2.31 11.13
N GLN A 53 -10.79 -2.78 10.88
CA GLN A 53 -11.24 -4.13 11.23
C GLN A 53 -11.09 -5.13 10.08
N TRP A 54 -10.44 -4.76 8.98
CA TRP A 54 -10.28 -5.60 7.79
C TRP A 54 -9.61 -6.95 8.11
N LYS A 55 -8.65 -6.98 9.03
CA LYS A 55 -7.94 -8.23 9.40
C LYS A 55 -8.86 -9.25 10.06
N GLN A 56 -9.82 -8.79 10.87
CA GLN A 56 -10.77 -9.61 11.59
C GLN A 56 -11.95 -10.03 10.68
N LYS A 57 -12.33 -9.18 9.71
CA LYS A 57 -13.48 -9.41 8.84
C LYS A 57 -13.16 -10.15 7.53
N ARG A 58 -11.91 -10.12 7.06
CA ARG A 58 -11.51 -10.81 5.82
C ARG A 58 -11.66 -12.32 5.96
N LYS A 59 -12.04 -12.98 4.86
CA LYS A 59 -12.03 -14.44 4.72
C LYS A 59 -10.95 -14.81 3.71
N PHE A 60 -10.32 -15.96 3.91
CA PHE A 60 -9.38 -16.51 2.93
C PHE A 60 -10.16 -17.13 1.77
N LEU A 61 -9.66 -16.92 0.55
CA LEU A 61 -10.12 -17.65 -0.62
C LEU A 61 -9.78 -19.14 -0.41
N PRO A 62 -10.71 -20.09 -0.64
CA PRO A 62 -10.44 -21.50 -0.43
C PRO A 62 -9.27 -22.02 -1.26
N ASP A 63 -8.39 -22.82 -0.66
CA ASP A 63 -7.11 -23.26 -1.28
C ASP A 63 -7.26 -24.02 -2.60
N LYS A 64 -8.45 -24.59 -2.86
CA LYS A 64 -8.77 -25.29 -4.11
C LYS A 64 -9.01 -24.37 -5.31
N ILE A 65 -9.36 -23.10 -5.08
CA ILE A 65 -9.63 -22.11 -6.12
C ILE A 65 -8.31 -21.46 -6.53
N GLY A 66 -8.07 -21.30 -7.84
CA GLY A 66 -6.82 -20.71 -8.36
C GLY A 66 -5.70 -21.72 -8.58
N GLN A 67 -5.99 -23.03 -8.47
CA GLN A 67 -5.02 -24.12 -8.64
C GLN A 67 -5.06 -24.74 -10.05
N SER A 68 -6.04 -24.39 -10.89
CA SER A 68 -6.24 -25.06 -12.19
C SER A 68 -6.38 -24.04 -13.33
N PRO A 69 -5.30 -23.77 -14.07
CA PRO A 69 -5.39 -22.94 -15.26
C PRO A 69 -6.02 -23.76 -16.40
N VAL A 70 -7.34 -23.71 -16.53
CA VAL A 70 -8.07 -24.46 -17.57
C VAL A 70 -8.23 -23.61 -18.83
N THR A 71 -7.24 -23.71 -19.72
CA THR A 71 -7.35 -23.79 -21.20
C THR A 71 -5.99 -23.46 -21.83
N PRO A 72 -5.52 -24.22 -22.85
CA PRO A 72 -4.34 -23.85 -23.62
C PRO A 72 -4.75 -22.81 -24.68
N THR A 73 -4.65 -21.53 -24.34
CA THR A 73 -4.47 -20.48 -25.35
C THR A 73 -2.98 -20.21 -25.51
N SER A 74 -2.58 -19.75 -26.68
CA SER A 74 -1.18 -19.55 -27.10
C SER A 74 -0.39 -18.52 -26.27
N ASP A 75 -1.03 -17.82 -25.34
CA ASP A 75 -0.43 -16.85 -24.45
C ASP A 75 -0.19 -17.42 -23.05
N ARG A 76 1.00 -17.13 -22.51
CA ARG A 76 1.64 -17.84 -21.40
C ARG A 76 1.06 -17.59 -19.99
N ASP A 77 -0.01 -16.82 -19.84
CA ASP A 77 -0.73 -16.67 -18.56
C ASP A 77 -2.15 -17.21 -18.69
N LYS A 78 -2.31 -18.50 -18.36
CA LYS A 78 -3.62 -19.16 -18.34
C LYS A 78 -4.44 -18.63 -17.16
N VAL A 79 -5.70 -18.28 -17.42
CA VAL A 79 -6.64 -17.79 -16.40
C VAL A 79 -7.42 -18.97 -15.79
N ASP A 80 -7.45 -19.05 -14.46
CA ASP A 80 -8.38 -19.92 -13.72
C ASP A 80 -9.75 -19.24 -13.69
N LEU A 81 -10.74 -19.81 -14.40
CA LEU A 81 -12.07 -19.22 -14.53
C LEU A 81 -12.87 -19.24 -13.22
N GLU A 82 -12.59 -20.17 -12.31
CA GLU A 82 -13.23 -20.22 -10.99
C GLU A 82 -12.72 -19.06 -10.13
N ALA A 83 -11.41 -18.86 -10.09
CA ALA A 83 -10.80 -17.73 -9.40
C ALA A 83 -11.23 -16.39 -10.01
N PHE A 84 -11.27 -16.29 -11.34
CA PHE A 84 -11.73 -15.10 -12.05
C PHE A 84 -13.18 -14.76 -11.66
N SER A 85 -14.07 -15.75 -11.64
CA SER A 85 -15.46 -15.57 -11.20
C SER A 85 -15.54 -15.01 -9.78
N GLU A 86 -14.77 -15.55 -8.82
CA GLU A 86 -14.72 -15.03 -7.45
C GLU A 86 -14.26 -13.57 -7.38
N PHE A 87 -13.28 -13.17 -8.19
CA PHE A 87 -12.84 -11.76 -8.24
C PHE A 87 -13.89 -10.83 -8.87
N THR A 88 -14.55 -11.26 -9.95
CA THR A 88 -15.59 -10.44 -10.59
C THR A 88 -16.79 -10.17 -9.67
N LYS A 89 -17.10 -11.07 -8.73
CA LYS A 89 -18.19 -10.87 -7.74
C LYS A 89 -17.92 -9.69 -6.80
N ILE A 90 -16.64 -9.36 -6.54
CA ILE A 90 -16.26 -8.32 -5.57
C ILE A 90 -15.74 -7.04 -6.24
N ILE A 91 -15.48 -7.06 -7.55
CA ILE A 91 -14.85 -5.94 -8.25
C ILE A 91 -15.79 -4.74 -8.40
N THR A 92 -17.07 -4.95 -8.70
CA THR A 92 -18.02 -3.84 -8.91
C THR A 92 -18.15 -2.95 -7.66
N PRO A 93 -18.39 -3.49 -6.44
CA PRO A 93 -18.39 -2.65 -5.24
C PRO A 93 -17.05 -1.98 -4.94
N ALA A 94 -15.92 -2.56 -5.39
CA ALA A 94 -14.61 -1.95 -5.24
C ALA A 94 -14.44 -0.74 -6.18
N ILE A 95 -14.88 -0.86 -7.43
CA ILE A 95 -14.90 0.24 -8.40
C ILE A 95 -15.80 1.36 -7.91
N THR A 96 -17.01 1.04 -7.43
CA THR A 96 -17.94 2.04 -6.87
C THR A 96 -17.29 2.87 -5.76
N ARG A 97 -16.54 2.24 -4.84
CA ARG A 97 -15.84 2.97 -3.76
C ARG A 97 -14.76 3.92 -4.27
N VAL A 98 -14.13 3.64 -5.42
CA VAL A 98 -13.18 4.56 -6.05
C VAL A 98 -13.90 5.75 -6.68
N VAL A 99 -15.07 5.51 -7.27
CA VAL A 99 -15.93 6.58 -7.80
C VAL A 99 -16.44 7.46 -6.65
N ASP A 100 -16.90 6.85 -5.54
CA ASP A 100 -17.39 7.58 -4.37
C ASP A 100 -16.29 8.39 -3.66
N PHE A 101 -15.01 8.05 -3.87
CA PHE A 101 -13.86 8.76 -3.31
C PHE A 101 -13.51 10.04 -4.10
N ALA A 102 -13.74 10.03 -5.42
CA ALA A 102 -13.32 11.09 -6.35
C ALA A 102 -14.35 12.22 -6.42
#